data_AF-A0A954NTW4-F1
#
_entry.id   AF-A0A954NTW4-F1
#
_cell.length_a   1.000
_cell.length_b   1.000
_cell.length_c   1.000
_cell.angle_alpha   90.00
_cell.angle_beta   90.00
_cell.angle_gamma   90.00
#
_symmetry.space_group_name_H-M   'P 1'
#
loop_
_entity.id
_entity.type
_entity.pdbx_description
1 polymer ?
#
loop_
_entity_poly.entity_id
_entity_poly.type
_entity_poly.pdbx_seq_one_letter_code
_entity_poly.pdbx_strand_id
1 'polypeptide(L)' 'LINDDATEVGRVHLGVVHLFDLESAKVQPREESIIETGFAEPAELVQQRDAFETWSQICLDHLF' A
#
# COMPACT_ATOMS: atom_id res chain seq x y z
N LEU A 1 -6.26 10.82 -1.44
CA LEU A 1 -6.89 10.50 -2.75
C LEU A 1 -5.76 10.41 -3.77
N ILE A 2 -5.79 9.41 -4.66
CA ILE A 2 -4.77 9.16 -5.68
C ILE A 2 -5.46 9.28 -7.04
N ASN A 3 -4.89 10.11 -7.90
CA ASN A 3 -5.24 10.20 -9.32
C ASN A 3 -3.92 10.21 -10.10
N ASP A 4 -3.58 9.08 -10.71
CA ASP A 4 -2.25 8.81 -11.27
C ASP A 4 -2.37 8.29 -12.71
N ASP A 5 -1.75 9.00 -13.67
CA ASP A 5 -1.76 8.67 -15.10
C ASP A 5 -0.48 7.96 -15.57
N ALA A 6 0.41 7.56 -14.66
CA ALA A 6 1.71 6.95 -14.98
C ALA A 6 1.59 5.60 -15.71
N THR A 7 0.50 4.86 -15.52
CA THR A 7 0.26 3.55 -16.15
C THR A 7 -1.10 3.52 -16.86
N GLU A 8 -1.29 2.56 -17.79
CA GLU A 8 -2.59 2.36 -18.45
C GLU A 8 -3.72 2.08 -17.46
N VAL A 9 -3.41 1.32 -16.39
CA VAL A 9 -4.35 1.01 -15.32
C VAL A 9 -4.64 2.25 -14.48
N GLY A 10 -3.63 3.03 -14.11
CA GLY A 10 -3.81 4.24 -13.31
C GLY A 10 -4.76 5.25 -13.95
N ARG A 11 -4.65 5.44 -15.27
CA ARG A 11 -5.47 6.37 -16.08
C ARG A 11 -6.98 6.14 -16.01
N VAL A 12 -7.41 4.95 -15.59
CA VAL A 12 -8.82 4.57 -15.51
C VAL A 12 -9.29 4.32 -14.07
N HIS A 13 -8.44 4.55 -13.06
CA HIS A 13 -8.79 4.34 -11.65
C HIS A 13 -8.61 5.62 -10.82
N LEU A 14 -9.59 5.87 -9.95
CA LEU A 14 -9.50 6.89 -8.91
C LEU A 14 -9.34 6.21 -7.55
N GLY A 15 -8.19 6.43 -6.90
CA GLY A 15 -7.86 5.80 -5.63
C GLY A 15 -8.32 6.61 -4.41
N VAL A 16 -8.96 5.94 -3.45
CA VAL A 16 -9.31 6.53 -2.14
C VAL A 16 -8.45 5.88 -1.06
N VAL A 17 -7.54 6.66 -0.50
CA VAL A 17 -6.66 6.23 0.59
C VAL A 17 -7.39 6.41 1.92
N HIS A 18 -7.48 5.33 2.69
CA HIS A 18 -8.02 5.33 4.04
C HIS A 18 -6.88 5.11 5.03
N LEU A 19 -6.76 5.99 6.02
CA LEU A 19 -5.87 5.79 7.16
C LEU A 19 -6.68 5.22 8.32
N PHE A 20 -6.20 4.12 8.88
CA PHE A 20 -6.81 3.46 10.03
C PHE A 20 -5.86 3.52 11.19
N ASP A 21 -6.40 3.89 12.35
CA ASP A 21 -5.72 3.74 13.63
C ASP A 21 -6.27 2.47 14.28
N LEU A 22 -5.39 1.50 14.56
CA LEU A 22 -5.77 0.17 15.01
C LEU A 22 -5.26 -0.07 16.42
N GLU A 23 -6.09 -0.66 17.28
CA GLU A 23 -5.67 -1.08 18.62
C GLU A 23 -4.59 -2.18 18.57
N SER A 24 -4.62 -3.04 17.53
CA SER A 24 -3.62 -4.10 17.33
C SER A 24 -3.61 -4.64 15.89
N ALA A 25 -2.44 -5.10 15.43
CA ALA A 25 -2.19 -5.65 14.10
C ALA A 25 -2.68 -7.09 13.91
N LYS A 26 -3.99 -7.33 14.06
CA LYS A 26 -4.62 -8.67 13.99
C LYS A 26 -4.96 -9.10 12.55
N VAL A 27 -4.00 -9.04 11.62
CA VAL A 27 -4.23 -9.46 10.22
C VAL A 27 -3.96 -10.95 10.05
N GLN A 28 -4.80 -11.63 9.27
CA GLN A 28 -4.65 -13.05 8.93
C GLN A 28 -5.01 -13.26 7.46
N PRO A 29 -4.31 -14.17 6.76
CA PRO A 29 -4.62 -14.48 5.39
C PRO A 29 -5.97 -15.20 5.28
N ARG A 30 -6.71 -14.93 4.22
CA ARG A 30 -8.00 -15.57 3.91
C ARG A 30 -7.96 -16.43 2.65
N GLU A 31 -6.83 -16.45 1.96
CA GLU A 31 -6.60 -17.17 0.71
C GLU A 31 -5.33 -18.01 0.86
N GLU A 32 -5.33 -19.24 0.37
CA GLU A 32 -4.19 -20.16 0.48
C GLU A 32 -2.95 -19.65 -0.30
N SER A 33 -3.15 -18.81 -1.30
CA SER A 33 -2.10 -18.24 -2.15
C SER A 33 -1.41 -17.02 -1.55
N ILE A 34 -1.99 -16.39 -0.53
CA ILE A 34 -1.47 -15.16 0.09
C ILE A 34 -1.09 -15.49 1.53
N ILE A 35 0.17 -15.86 1.76
CA ILE A 35 0.63 -16.41 3.05
C ILE A 35 1.43 -15.43 3.91
N GLU A 36 2.13 -14.47 3.30
CA GLU A 36 3.00 -13.52 4.01
C GLU A 36 2.27 -12.19 4.28
N THR A 37 1.20 -12.23 5.07
CA THR A 37 0.42 -11.03 5.44
C THR A 37 0.88 -10.46 6.78
N GLY A 38 1.03 -9.13 6.87
CA GLY A 38 1.47 -8.45 8.08
C GLY A 38 1.49 -6.94 7.95
N PHE A 39 1.93 -6.28 9.01
CA PHE A 39 2.30 -4.86 9.02
C PHE A 39 3.82 -4.76 9.23
N ALA A 40 4.43 -3.72 8.65
CA ALA A 40 5.84 -3.39 8.83
C ALA A 40 5.97 -1.91 9.17
N GLU A 41 7.09 -1.51 9.75
CA GLU A 41 7.34 -0.11 10.07
C GLU A 41 7.48 0.71 8.78
N PRO A 42 6.95 1.95 8.70
CA PRO A 42 7.04 2.77 7.50
C PRO A 42 8.48 2.93 6.98
N ALA A 43 9.46 3.04 7.88
CA ALA A 43 10.87 3.17 7.52
C ALA A 43 11.41 1.93 6.77
N GLU A 44 10.96 0.73 7.12
CA GLU A 44 11.35 -0.52 6.44
C GLU A 44 10.73 -0.60 5.05
N LEU A 45 9.48 -0.13 4.90
CA LEU A 45 8.76 -0.10 3.63
C LEU A 45 9.38 0.92 2.66
N VAL A 46 9.77 2.10 3.14
CA VAL A 46 10.42 3.13 2.34
C VAL A 46 11.77 2.65 1.78
N GLN A 47 12.52 1.83 2.52
CA GLN A 47 13.77 1.24 2.00
C GLN A 47 13.55 0.29 0.82
N GLN A 48 12.36 -0.30 0.73
CA GLN A 48 11.96 -1.21 -0.33
C GLN A 48 11.01 -0.56 -1.34
N ARG A 49 10.90 0.78 -1.33
CA ARG A 49 9.94 1.55 -2.14
C ARG A 49 9.86 1.07 -3.58
N ASP A 50 11.00 0.86 -4.24
CA ASP A 50 11.05 0.50 -5.66
C ASP A 50 10.58 -0.93 -5.97
N ALA A 51 10.42 -1.78 -4.95
CA ALA A 51 9.83 -3.11 -5.08
C ALA A 51 8.30 -3.09 -5.09
N PHE A 52 7.68 -1.96 -4.71
CA PHE A 52 6.23 -1.81 -4.71
C PHE A 52 5.70 -1.25 -6.03
N GLU A 53 4.41 -1.48 -6.30
CA GLU A 53 3.70 -0.84 -7.41
C GLU A 53 3.42 0.64 -7.16
N THR A 54 3.09 1.37 -8.22
CA THR A 54 3.05 2.85 -8.24
C THR A 54 2.16 3.46 -7.16
N TRP A 55 0.98 2.90 -6.87
CA TRP A 55 0.08 3.46 -5.86
C TRP A 55 0.60 3.25 -4.43
N SER A 56 1.24 2.12 -4.16
CA SER A 56 1.92 1.88 -2.88
C SER A 56 3.10 2.83 -2.69
N GLN A 57 3.87 3.09 -3.76
CA GLN A 57 4.94 4.10 -3.73
C GLN A 57 4.41 5.50 -3.42
N ILE A 58 3.34 5.93 -4.09
CA ILE A 58 2.67 7.22 -3.83
C ILE A 58 2.22 7.33 -2.36
N CYS A 59 1.68 6.26 -1.79
CA CYS A 59 1.32 6.23 -0.38
C CYS A 59 2.55 6.42 0.52
N LEU A 60 3.65 5.71 0.26
CA LEU A 60 4.88 5.82 1.06
C LEU A 60 5.52 7.20 0.97
N ASP A 61 5.43 7.88 -0.18
CA ASP A 61 6.02 9.21 -0.38
C ASP A 61 5.27 10.36 0.29
N HIS A 62 3.99 10.15 0.65
CA HIS A 62 3.09 11.25 1.04
C HIS A 62 2.36 11.05 2.37
N LEU A 63 2.38 9.86 2.97
CA LEU A 63 1.65 9.58 4.22
C LEU A 63 2.49 9.67 5.50
N PHE A 64 3.82 9.61 5.40
CA PHE A 64 4.73 9.54 6.55
C PHE A 64 5.83 10.60 6.50
#